data_AF-A0A2L0H426-F1
#
_entry.id   AF-A0A2L0H426-F1
#
_cell.length_a   1.000
_cell.length_b   1.000
_cell.length_c   1.000
_cell.angle_alpha   90.00
_cell.angle_beta   90.00
_cell.angle_gamma   90.00
#
_symmetry.space_group_name_H-M   'P 1'
#
loop_
_entity.id
_entity.type
_entity.pdbx_description
1 polymer ?
#
loop_
_entity_poly.entity_id
_entity_poly.type
_entity_poly.pdbx_seq_one_letter_code
_entity_poly.pdbx_strand_id
1 'polypeptide(L)'
;MGMTIFDSRDPAMRAGLELGLLTTSLVTSMAEAAAAGRQAADERKERRAAYKYAAELNEARGRADALGRVAIRAVRHVASLEAHVRRIEAALHQRQAHIDRMRNAG
;
A
#
# COMPACT_ATOMS: atom_id res chain seq x y z
N MET A 1 -45.03 11.19 -40.15
CA MET A 1 -44.34 12.34 -40.78
C MET A 1 -44.60 13.57 -39.92
N GLY A 2 -43.71 13.86 -38.96
CA GLY A 2 -43.87 15.02 -38.09
C GLY A 2 -43.55 16.29 -38.87
N MET A 3 -44.47 17.26 -38.92
CA MET A 3 -44.22 18.56 -39.55
C MET A 3 -42.96 19.17 -38.92
N THR A 4 -41.96 19.44 -39.75
CA THR A 4 -40.74 20.15 -39.36
C THR A 4 -41.00 21.66 -39.32
N ILE A 5 -40.04 22.44 -38.86
CA ILE A 5 -40.06 23.91 -38.95
C ILE A 5 -40.40 24.43 -40.37
N PHE A 6 -40.04 23.64 -41.40
CA PHE A 6 -40.20 23.98 -42.82
C PHE A 6 -41.61 23.71 -43.37
N ASP A 7 -42.44 22.95 -42.65
CA ASP A 7 -43.82 22.60 -43.04
C ASP A 7 -44.88 23.25 -42.14
N SER A 8 -44.46 24.14 -41.23
CA SER A 8 -45.31 24.75 -40.20
C SER A 8 -46.00 26.03 -40.70
N ARG A 9 -47.29 26.19 -40.36
CA ARG A 9 -48.05 27.44 -40.60
C ARG A 9 -47.55 28.61 -39.72
N ASP A 10 -46.87 28.29 -38.62
CA ASP A 10 -46.14 29.23 -37.78
C ASP A 10 -44.71 28.67 -37.52
N PRO A 11 -43.73 29.02 -38.36
CA PRO A 11 -42.38 28.47 -38.28
C PRO A 11 -41.60 29.05 -37.10
N ALA A 12 -41.91 30.27 -36.66
CA ALA A 12 -41.16 30.95 -35.60
C ALA A 12 -41.43 30.33 -34.22
N MET A 13 -42.70 30.05 -33.90
CA MET A 13 -43.05 29.37 -32.64
C MET A 13 -42.50 27.94 -32.57
N ARG A 14 -42.50 27.23 -33.70
CA ARG A 14 -41.98 25.86 -33.78
C ARG A 14 -40.45 25.83 -33.66
N ALA A 15 -39.76 26.81 -34.25
CA ALA A 15 -38.34 27.03 -34.05
C ALA A 15 -37.98 27.22 -32.58
N GLY A 16 -38.73 28.08 -31.88
CA GLY A 16 -38.49 28.37 -30.47
C GLY A 16 -38.68 27.14 -29.58
N LEU A 17 -39.68 26.31 -29.87
CA LEU A 17 -39.92 25.05 -29.16
C LEU A 17 -38.82 24.01 -29.43
N GLU A 18 -38.43 23.80 -30.69
CA GLU A 18 -37.39 22.84 -31.04
C GLU A 18 -36.01 23.27 -30.49
N LEU A 19 -35.66 24.55 -30.60
CA LEU A 19 -34.45 25.12 -30.00
C LEU A 19 -34.49 25.07 -28.47
N GLY A 20 -35.66 25.31 -27.87
CA GLY A 20 -35.86 25.18 -26.43
C GLY A 20 -35.56 23.76 -25.94
N LEU A 21 -36.15 22.75 -26.58
CA LEU A 21 -35.92 21.34 -26.24
C LEU A 21 -34.46 20.92 -26.44
N LEU A 22 -33.83 21.34 -27.53
CA LEU A 22 -32.42 21.06 -27.79
C LEU A 22 -31.53 21.71 -26.72
N THR A 23 -31.77 22.97 -26.38
CA THR A 23 -30.99 23.69 -25.38
C THR A 23 -31.14 23.07 -24.00
N THR A 24 -32.36 22.71 -23.59
CA THR A 24 -32.60 22.01 -22.33
C THR A 24 -31.89 20.65 -22.30
N SER A 25 -31.96 19.87 -23.39
CA SER A 25 -31.29 18.56 -23.46
C SER A 25 -29.77 18.68 -23.34
N LEU A 26 -29.17 19.65 -24.02
CA LEU A 26 -27.73 19.95 -23.94
C LEU A 26 -27.32 20.35 -22.53
N VAL A 27 -28.04 21.28 -21.90
CA VAL A 27 -27.72 21.76 -20.55
C VAL A 27 -27.83 20.62 -19.54
N THR A 28 -28.88 19.80 -19.61
CA THR A 28 -29.06 18.65 -18.71
C THR A 28 -27.93 17.63 -18.89
N SER A 29 -27.60 17.25 -20.12
CA SER A 29 -26.50 16.31 -20.37
C SER A 29 -25.14 16.85 -19.93
N MET A 30 -24.88 18.16 -20.11
CA MET A 30 -23.66 18.79 -19.62
C MET A 30 -23.60 18.83 -18.09
N ALA A 31 -24.73 19.11 -17.43
CA ALA A 31 -24.83 19.11 -15.96
C ALA A 31 -24.59 17.71 -15.37
N GLU A 32 -25.17 16.68 -15.98
CA GLU A 32 -24.97 15.28 -15.61
C GLU A 32 -23.51 14.85 -15.82
N ALA A 33 -22.92 15.19 -16.97
CA ALA A 33 -21.51 14.89 -17.25
C ALA A 33 -20.58 15.58 -16.25
N ALA A 34 -20.86 16.83 -15.88
CA ALA A 34 -20.09 17.56 -14.87
C ALA A 34 -20.25 16.94 -13.47
N ALA A 35 -21.45 16.50 -13.10
CA ALA A 35 -21.70 15.82 -11.83
C ALA A 35 -20.99 14.46 -11.77
N ALA A 36 -21.11 13.65 -12.81
CA ALA A 36 -20.42 12.36 -12.94
C ALA A 36 -18.88 12.54 -12.92
N GLY A 37 -18.38 13.59 -13.57
CA GLY A 37 -16.96 13.95 -13.57
C GLY A 37 -16.44 14.31 -12.18
N ARG A 38 -17.21 15.08 -11.39
CA ARG A 38 -16.87 15.41 -9.99
C ARG A 38 -16.85 14.17 -9.12
N GLN A 39 -17.88 13.33 -9.20
CA GLN A 39 -17.94 12.09 -8.43
C GLN A 39 -16.78 11.15 -8.76
N ALA A 40 -16.49 10.94 -10.05
CA ALA A 40 -15.36 10.11 -10.46
C ALA A 40 -14.00 10.68 -10.00
N ALA A 41 -13.87 12.00 -9.93
CA ALA A 41 -12.65 12.63 -9.40
C ALA A 41 -12.49 12.38 -7.90
N ASP A 42 -13.57 12.46 -7.13
CA ASP A 42 -13.54 12.22 -5.68
C ASP A 42 -13.29 10.75 -5.36
N GLU A 43 -13.94 9.82 -6.07
CA GLU A 43 -13.64 8.38 -5.95
C GLU A 43 -12.18 8.07 -6.29
N ARG A 44 -11.59 8.74 -7.28
CA ARG A 44 -10.16 8.59 -7.61
C ARG A 44 -9.25 9.12 -6.51
N LYS A 45 -9.61 10.23 -5.85
CA LYS A 45 -8.83 10.76 -4.71
C LYS A 45 -8.87 9.77 -3.54
N GLU A 46 -10.04 9.24 -3.22
CA GLU A 46 -10.19 8.24 -2.16
C GLU A 46 -9.39 6.97 -2.45
N ARG A 47 -9.47 6.44 -3.67
CA ARG A 47 -8.69 5.27 -4.09
C ARG A 47 -7.18 5.53 -4.01
N ARG A 48 -6.72 6.73 -4.39
CA ARG A 48 -5.30 7.10 -4.27
C ARG A 48 -4.85 7.18 -2.81
N ALA A 49 -5.68 7.74 -1.93
CA ALA A 49 -5.38 7.81 -0.51
C ALA A 49 -5.30 6.41 0.11
N ALA A 50 -6.26 5.54 -0.19
CA ALA A 50 -6.27 4.15 0.26
C ALA A 50 -5.05 3.37 -0.26
N TYR A 51 -4.72 3.53 -1.54
CA TYR A 51 -3.53 2.90 -2.14
C TYR A 51 -2.25 3.37 -1.47
N LYS A 52 -2.10 4.68 -1.23
CA LYS A 52 -0.92 5.24 -0.56
C LYS A 52 -0.75 4.66 0.84
N TYR A 53 -1.84 4.62 1.62
CA TYR A 53 -1.81 4.02 2.96
C TYR A 53 -1.44 2.53 2.93
N ALA A 54 -2.01 1.77 2.00
CA ALA A 54 -1.68 0.36 1.84
C ALA A 54 -0.21 0.13 1.44
N ALA A 55 0.33 0.98 0.55
CA ALA A 55 1.73 0.92 0.14
C ALA A 55 2.68 1.21 1.31
N GLU A 56 2.40 2.26 2.09
CA GLU A 56 3.19 2.63 3.29
C GLU A 56 3.16 1.51 4.34
N LEU A 57 2.00 0.89 4.56
CA LEU A 57 1.87 -0.25 5.47
C LEU A 57 2.70 -1.45 4.99
N ASN A 58 2.65 -1.76 3.70
CA ASN A 58 3.41 -2.87 3.13
C ASN A 58 4.93 -2.63 3.23
N GLU A 59 5.37 -1.40 2.97
CA GLU A 59 6.78 -1.02 3.15
C GLU A 59 7.22 -1.12 4.62
N ALA A 60 6.40 -0.64 5.55
CA ALA A 60 6.65 -0.76 6.98
C ALA A 60 6.77 -2.23 7.42
N ARG A 61 5.88 -3.09 6.92
CA ARG A 61 5.93 -4.54 7.16
C ARG A 61 7.19 -5.17 6.57
N GLY A 62 7.56 -4.80 5.34
CA GLY A 62 8.79 -5.29 4.71
C GLY A 62 10.05 -4.93 5.51
N ARG A 63 10.11 -3.71 6.06
CA ARG A 63 11.20 -3.29 6.96
C ARG A 63 11.20 -4.09 8.26
N ALA A 64 10.03 -4.32 8.87
CA ALA A 64 9.90 -5.13 10.08
C ALA A 64 10.36 -6.58 9.86
N ASP A 65 9.97 -7.20 8.75
CA ASP A 65 10.37 -8.57 8.41
C ASP A 65 11.88 -8.68 8.17
N ALA A 66 12.49 -7.66 7.55
CA ALA A 66 13.94 -7.60 7.38
C ALA A 66 14.67 -7.53 8.73
N LEU A 67 14.21 -6.68 9.65
CA LEU A 67 14.75 -6.59 11.01
C LEU A 67 14.57 -7.90 11.77
N GLY A 68 13.42 -8.55 11.65
CA GLY A 68 13.16 -9.86 12.27
C GLY A 68 14.14 -10.93 11.80
N ARG A 69 14.44 -10.99 10.49
CA ARG A 69 15.44 -11.92 9.95
C ARG A 69 16.85 -11.63 10.48
N VAL A 70 17.22 -10.36 10.62
CA VAL A 70 18.51 -9.97 11.21
C VAL A 70 18.58 -10.38 12.67
N ALA A 71 17.53 -10.12 13.45
CA ALA A 71 17.47 -10.51 14.86
C ALA A 71 17.59 -12.02 15.05
N ILE A 72 16.87 -12.82 14.28
CA ILE A 72 16.97 -14.29 14.31
C ILE A 72 18.41 -14.76 14.02
N ARG A 73 19.06 -14.16 13.01
CA ARG A 73 20.44 -14.50 12.66
C ARG A 73 21.41 -14.12 13.78
N ALA A 74 21.23 -12.95 14.39
CA ALA A 74 22.05 -12.49 15.50
C ALA A 74 21.94 -13.42 16.70
N VAL A 75 20.72 -13.82 17.09
CA VAL A 75 20.50 -14.76 18.20
C VAL A 75 21.17 -16.11 17.94
N ARG A 76 21.07 -16.65 16.72
CA ARG A 76 21.77 -17.90 16.36
C ARG A 76 23.29 -17.76 16.47
N HIS A 77 23.84 -16.63 16.04
CA HIS A 77 25.27 -16.36 16.14
C HIS A 77 25.73 -16.26 17.60
N VAL A 78 24.96 -15.58 18.45
CA VAL A 78 25.23 -15.49 19.90
C VAL A 78 25.19 -16.88 20.54
N ALA A 79 24.18 -17.70 20.24
CA ALA A 79 24.11 -19.07 20.75
C ALA A 79 25.33 -19.92 20.33
N SER A 80 25.80 -19.76 19.09
CA SER A 80 27.03 -20.42 18.63
C SER A 80 28.27 -19.95 19.39
N LEU A 81 28.38 -18.64 19.65
CA LEU A 81 29.48 -18.07 20.43
C LEU A 81 29.44 -18.55 21.88
N GLU A 82 28.29 -18.58 22.53
CA GLU A 82 28.13 -19.09 23.90
C GLU A 82 28.55 -20.57 23.99
N ALA A 83 28.20 -21.38 23.00
CA ALA A 83 28.67 -22.77 22.93
C ALA A 83 30.19 -22.86 22.76
N HIS A 84 30.81 -21.94 22.03
CA HIS A 84 32.27 -21.88 21.90
C HIS A 84 32.93 -21.50 23.22
N VAL A 85 32.40 -20.49 23.92
CA VAL A 85 32.89 -20.05 25.23
C VAL A 85 32.83 -21.22 26.23
N ARG A 86 31.69 -21.91 26.34
CA ARG A 86 31.54 -23.06 27.24
C ARG A 86 32.55 -24.18 26.95
N ARG A 87 32.86 -24.43 25.67
CA ARG A 87 33.88 -25.43 25.29
C ARG A 87 35.28 -25.03 25.73
N ILE A 88 35.63 -23.75 25.57
CA ILE A 88 36.93 -23.23 26.00
C ILE A 88 37.05 -23.27 27.52
N GLU A 89 36.02 -22.85 28.24
CA GLU A 89 35.97 -22.92 29.71
C GLU A 89 36.17 -24.35 30.21
N ALA A 90 35.47 -25.32 29.61
CA ALA A 90 35.65 -26.74 29.95
C ALA A 90 37.09 -27.23 29.72
N ALA A 91 37.70 -26.86 28.59
CA ALA A 91 39.09 -27.22 28.27
C ALA A 91 40.10 -26.56 29.24
N LEU A 92 39.85 -25.31 29.65
CA LEU A 92 40.66 -24.61 30.64
C LEU A 92 40.55 -25.29 32.01
N HIS A 93 39.35 -25.62 32.47
CA HIS A 93 39.15 -26.36 33.71
C HIS A 93 39.83 -27.72 33.70
N GLN A 94 39.76 -28.45 32.58
CA GLN A 94 40.45 -29.73 32.43
C GLN A 94 41.97 -29.57 32.54
N ARG A 95 42.55 -28.55 31.87
CA ARG A 95 43.98 -28.25 31.95
C ARG A 95 44.41 -27.85 33.34
N GLN A 96 43.66 -26.98 34.01
CA GLN A 96 43.95 -26.56 35.37
C GLN A 96 43.93 -27.75 36.34
N ALA A 97 42.91 -28.61 36.24
CA ALA A 97 42.84 -29.82 37.05
C ALA A 97 44.02 -30.78 36.81
N HIS A 98 44.54 -30.85 35.58
CA HIS A 98 45.75 -31.64 35.30
C HIS A 98 47.00 -31.02 35.95
N ILE A 99 47.16 -29.69 35.86
CA ILE A 99 48.27 -28.97 36.52
C ILE A 99 48.22 -29.16 38.03
N ASP A 100 47.05 -29.00 38.65
CA ASP A 100 46.88 -29.15 40.10
C ASP A 100 47.22 -30.57 40.56
N ARG A 101 46.84 -31.60 39.78
CA ARG A 101 47.25 -32.98 40.05
C ARG A 101 48.77 -33.17 39.98
N MET A 102 49.42 -32.61 38.97
CA MET A 102 50.89 -32.70 38.82
C MET A 102 51.62 -31.95 39.94
N ARG A 103 51.10 -30.78 40.36
CA ARG A 103 51.68 -29.99 41.46
C ARG A 103 51.58 -30.70 42.82
N ASN A 104 50.52 -31.47 43.05
CA ASN A 104 50.32 -32.19 44.31
C ASN A 104 50.96 -33.59 44.34
N ALA A 105 51.53 -34.05 43.21
CA ALA A 105 52.17 -35.36 43.09
C ALA A 105 53.70 -35.34 43.28
N GLY A 106 54.30 -34.15 43.33
CA GLY A 106 55.72 -33.93 43.67
C GLY A 106 55.85 -33.28 45.03
#